data_AF-A0A523TF13-F1
#
_entry.id   AF-A0A523TF13-F1
#
_cell.length_a   1.000
_cell.length_b   1.000
_cell.length_c   1.000
_cell.angle_alpha   90.00
_cell.angle_beta   90.00
_cell.angle_gamma   90.00
#
_symmetry.space_group_name_H-M   'P 1'
#
loop_
_entity.id
_entity.type
_entity.pdbx_description
1 polymer ?
#
loop_
_entity_poly.entity_id
_entity_poly.type
_entity_poly.pdbx_seq_one_letter_code
_entity_poly.pdbx_strand_id
1 'polypeptide(L)'
;SINLSLTGSVIQWFERTHNDFLISTLGELIDRGVVEVLLSPFYHAPFVFTDDGFIKEQFYHHRKMVKEMFGKEMRGLFPPELVFSTHKNYLLEELDIDYSIIDGMYSAFYSDDVEGLWKLETEKDIFIIPRNRALSWHFSDNAFPNGQWMLETISKKNGPVAIGCDLECFGHHRGADSFRFLEYFLTNAEKRNVQLSLAEEVVKRHKKNTRLYQAEEVTTWARSINVFFPHSKIIEMWFARNDAVSTYHRIEYLYFKLEDMLQKRVASKGNKEQKKLLEQLIDIKIKKLDDIRWGIYRELTDAALYHEDFSNENTYRAMMDRCGWVKGRLWKVEEKLTEIMLKL
;
A
#
# COMPACT_ATOMS: atom_id res chain seq x y z
N SER A 1 -10.43 10.05 17.55
CA SER A 1 -9.72 8.91 16.95
C SER A 1 -9.41 9.20 15.49
N ILE A 2 -8.33 8.65 14.94
CA ILE A 2 -7.83 8.88 13.58
C ILE A 2 -7.36 7.53 13.00
N ASN A 3 -7.67 7.27 11.72
CA ASN A 3 -7.08 6.14 11.00
C ASN A 3 -5.94 6.68 10.12
N LEU A 4 -4.76 6.06 10.18
CA LEU A 4 -3.57 6.46 9.43
C LEU A 4 -3.14 5.34 8.48
N SER A 5 -3.03 5.65 7.20
CA SER A 5 -2.33 4.77 6.25
C SER A 5 -0.87 5.19 6.19
N LEU A 6 0.03 4.35 6.71
CA LEU A 6 1.47 4.53 6.59
C LEU A 6 2.03 3.38 5.78
N THR A 7 2.67 3.66 4.65
CA THR A 7 3.29 2.62 3.84
C THR A 7 4.45 1.98 4.60
N GLY A 8 4.81 0.75 4.23
CA GLY A 8 5.98 0.08 4.80
C GLY A 8 7.28 0.84 4.53
N SER A 9 7.40 1.50 3.37
CA SER A 9 8.54 2.35 3.06
C SER A 9 8.69 3.55 4.01
N VAL A 10 7.59 4.19 4.41
CA VAL A 10 7.61 5.31 5.37
C VAL A 10 7.97 4.81 6.76
N ILE A 11 7.39 3.69 7.20
CA ILE A 11 7.70 3.10 8.51
C ILE A 11 9.18 2.67 8.57
N GLN A 12 9.70 2.05 7.50
CA GLN A 12 11.10 1.69 7.37
C GLN A 12 12.02 2.94 7.40
N TRP A 13 11.57 4.07 6.85
CA TRP A 13 12.33 5.31 6.90
C TRP A 13 12.42 5.86 8.33
N PHE A 14 11.33 5.82 9.11
CA PHE A 14 11.35 6.20 10.52
C PHE A 14 12.32 5.35 11.34
N GLU A 15 12.32 4.03 11.13
CA GLU A 15 13.24 3.09 11.78
C GLU A 15 14.70 3.43 11.45
N ARG A 16 15.03 3.59 10.16
CA ARG A 16 16.39 3.87 9.69
C ARG A 16 16.94 5.23 10.11
N THR A 17 16.05 6.20 10.33
CA THR A 17 16.42 7.53 10.79
C THR A 17 16.46 7.64 12.30
N HIS A 18 16.22 6.53 13.03
CA HIS A 18 16.15 6.51 14.50
C HIS A 18 15.20 7.58 15.04
N ASN A 19 14.04 7.73 14.40
CA ASN A 19 13.03 8.70 14.81
C ASN A 19 12.20 8.16 15.99
N ASP A 20 12.89 7.85 17.09
CA ASP A 20 12.35 7.15 18.26
C ASP A 20 11.19 7.90 18.89
N PHE A 21 11.24 9.24 18.89
CA PHE A 21 10.17 10.09 19.40
C PHE A 21 8.87 9.90 18.61
N LEU A 22 8.94 9.89 17.27
CA LEU A 22 7.77 9.70 16.42
C LEU A 22 7.19 8.28 16.59
N ILE A 23 8.06 7.26 16.57
CA ILE A 23 7.65 5.86 16.69
C ILE A 23 7.00 5.60 18.05
N SER A 24 7.62 6.05 19.15
CA SER A 24 7.06 5.90 20.50
C SER A 24 5.75 6.64 20.68
N THR A 25 5.67 7.89 20.20
CA THR A 25 4.41 8.67 20.25
C THR A 25 3.29 7.97 19.48
N LEU A 26 3.58 7.45 18.29
CA LEU A 26 2.60 6.72 17.50
C LEU A 26 2.16 5.42 18.20
N GLY A 27 3.11 4.68 18.79
CA GLY A 27 2.82 3.49 19.60
C GLY A 27 1.88 3.79 20.78
N GLU A 28 2.15 4.85 21.54
CA GLU A 28 1.28 5.29 22.65
C GLU A 28 -0.13 5.66 22.17
N LEU A 29 -0.25 6.35 21.04
CA LEU A 29 -1.55 6.72 20.47
C LEU A 29 -2.34 5.50 19.99
N ILE A 30 -1.66 4.49 19.45
CA ILE A 30 -2.25 3.20 19.06
C ILE A 30 -2.73 2.45 20.30
N ASP A 31 -1.90 2.34 21.34
CA ASP A 31 -2.25 1.64 22.58
C ASP A 31 -3.43 2.27 23.32
N ARG A 32 -3.58 3.59 23.21
CA ARG A 32 -4.72 4.34 23.76
C ARG A 32 -5.99 4.23 22.92
N GLY A 33 -5.96 3.56 21.77
CA GLY A 33 -7.11 3.49 20.85
C GLY A 33 -7.46 4.84 20.20
N VAL A 34 -6.50 5.77 20.15
CA VAL A 34 -6.68 7.07 19.51
C VAL A 34 -6.34 6.99 18.02
N VAL A 35 -5.35 6.16 17.67
CA VAL A 35 -4.91 5.96 16.29
C VAL A 35 -5.03 4.48 15.91
N GLU A 36 -5.49 4.22 14.69
CA GLU A 36 -5.40 2.91 14.05
C GLU A 36 -4.53 3.02 12.80
N VAL A 37 -3.54 2.12 12.66
CA VAL A 37 -2.74 2.02 11.43
C VAL A 37 -3.45 1.07 10.48
N LEU A 38 -3.72 1.54 9.27
CA LEU A 38 -4.30 0.75 8.21
C LEU A 38 -3.18 0.05 7.42
N LEU A 39 -3.44 -1.19 7.03
CA LEU A 39 -2.57 -1.94 6.13
C LEU A 39 -2.61 -1.34 4.74
N SER A 40 -1.46 -1.40 4.07
CA SER A 40 -1.30 -1.07 2.66
C SER A 40 -0.14 -1.92 2.13
N PRO A 41 -0.03 -2.20 0.81
CA PRO A 41 1.17 -2.80 0.25
C PRO A 41 2.43 -2.05 0.73
N PHE A 42 3.49 -2.78 1.06
CA PHE A 42 4.71 -2.21 1.67
C PHE A 42 5.25 -0.98 0.93
N TYR A 43 5.26 -1.05 -0.40
CA TYR A 43 5.55 0.09 -1.26
C TYR A 43 4.29 0.58 -2.00
N HIS A 44 3.11 0.63 -1.40
CA HIS A 44 1.96 1.32 -1.98
C HIS A 44 1.62 0.92 -3.46
N ALA A 45 1.87 -0.33 -3.85
CA ALA A 45 1.62 -0.81 -5.21
C ALA A 45 0.11 -0.97 -5.45
N PRO A 46 -0.44 -0.54 -6.60
CA PRO A 46 -1.88 -0.63 -6.85
C PRO A 46 -2.29 -2.11 -7.00
N PHE A 47 -2.94 -2.65 -5.98
CA PHE A 47 -3.09 -4.09 -5.82
C PHE A 47 -4.04 -4.73 -6.85
N VAL A 48 -5.00 -3.97 -7.36
CA VAL A 48 -5.92 -4.40 -8.43
C VAL A 48 -5.17 -4.75 -9.71
N PHE A 49 -4.07 -4.05 -10.00
CA PHE A 49 -3.27 -4.23 -11.23
C PHE A 49 -1.94 -4.95 -10.99
N THR A 50 -1.84 -5.69 -9.90
CA THR A 50 -0.59 -6.33 -9.52
C THR A 50 -0.82 -7.82 -9.34
N ASP A 51 0.19 -8.62 -9.68
CA ASP A 51 0.18 -10.06 -9.45
C ASP A 51 -0.13 -10.38 -7.98
N ASP A 52 -0.97 -11.38 -7.73
CA ASP A 52 -1.48 -11.66 -6.38
C ASP A 52 -0.38 -12.20 -5.47
N GLY A 53 0.55 -13.01 -5.99
CA GLY A 53 1.69 -13.49 -5.23
C GLY A 53 2.56 -12.34 -4.75
N PHE A 54 2.85 -11.38 -5.64
CA PHE A 54 3.59 -10.18 -5.28
C PHE A 54 2.85 -9.28 -4.28
N ILE A 55 1.53 -9.09 -4.44
CA ILE A 55 0.74 -8.32 -3.46
C ILE A 55 0.71 -9.00 -2.10
N LYS A 56 0.55 -10.32 -2.04
CA LYS A 56 0.59 -11.08 -0.78
C LYS A 56 1.89 -10.85 -0.01
N GLU A 57 3.01 -10.84 -0.71
CA GLU A 57 4.31 -10.52 -0.10
C GLU A 57 4.37 -9.08 0.41
N GLN A 58 3.90 -8.11 -0.38
CA GLN A 58 3.85 -6.70 0.05
C GLN A 58 3.05 -6.52 1.35
N PHE A 59 1.89 -7.17 1.47
CA PHE A 59 1.10 -7.14 2.71
C PHE A 59 1.76 -7.89 3.85
N TYR A 60 2.36 -9.06 3.57
CA TYR A 60 3.09 -9.82 4.58
C TYR A 60 4.20 -8.96 5.22
N HIS A 61 5.00 -8.28 4.40
CA HIS A 61 6.07 -7.44 4.89
C HIS A 61 5.56 -6.21 5.65
N HIS A 62 4.48 -5.59 5.18
CA HIS A 62 3.88 -4.45 5.87
C HIS A 62 3.32 -4.86 7.23
N ARG A 63 2.51 -5.92 7.28
CA ARG A 63 1.95 -6.47 8.52
C ARG A 63 3.04 -6.87 9.50
N LYS A 64 4.07 -7.56 9.02
CA LYS A 64 5.22 -7.96 9.84
C LYS A 64 5.87 -6.74 10.49
N MET A 65 6.18 -5.71 9.72
CA MET A 65 6.82 -4.48 10.22
C MET A 65 5.93 -3.74 11.22
N VAL A 66 4.63 -3.57 10.92
CA VAL A 66 3.67 -2.93 11.84
C VAL A 66 3.55 -3.71 13.15
N LYS A 67 3.50 -5.04 13.09
CA LYS A 67 3.44 -5.90 14.27
C LYS A 67 4.72 -5.84 15.10
N GLU A 68 5.89 -5.90 14.45
CA GLU A 68 7.18 -5.82 15.14
C GLU A 68 7.37 -4.46 15.82
N MET A 69 6.89 -3.38 15.18
CA MET A 69 7.06 -2.02 15.69
C MET A 69 6.04 -1.64 16.79
N PHE A 70 4.78 -2.04 16.64
CA PHE A 70 3.69 -1.57 17.52
C PHE A 70 3.01 -2.69 18.32
N GLY A 71 3.38 -3.96 18.12
CA GLY A 71 2.83 -5.10 18.85
C GLY A 71 1.36 -5.41 18.56
N LYS A 72 0.77 -4.82 17.51
CA LYS A 72 -0.64 -5.02 17.12
C LYS A 72 -0.75 -5.72 15.76
N GLU A 73 -1.75 -6.56 15.64
CA GLU A 73 -2.18 -7.13 14.36
C GLU A 73 -3.26 -6.23 13.77
N MET A 74 -2.94 -5.56 12.65
CA MET A 74 -3.89 -4.69 11.95
C MET A 74 -4.67 -5.48 10.91
N ARG A 75 -5.95 -5.14 10.75
CA ARG A 75 -6.88 -5.83 9.83
C ARG A 75 -7.65 -4.90 8.90
N GLY A 76 -7.50 -3.59 9.08
CA GLY A 76 -8.04 -2.57 8.17
C GLY A 76 -7.13 -2.37 6.96
N LEU A 77 -7.73 -2.15 5.79
CA LEU A 77 -7.03 -1.85 4.54
C LEU A 77 -7.27 -0.40 4.12
N PHE A 78 -6.19 0.27 3.71
CA PHE A 78 -6.25 1.48 2.88
C PHE A 78 -5.56 1.18 1.54
N PRO A 79 -6.33 0.91 0.48
CA PRO A 79 -5.75 0.54 -0.81
C PRO A 79 -5.04 1.74 -1.44
N PRO A 80 -3.85 1.54 -2.04
CA PRO A 80 -3.11 2.61 -2.70
C PRO A 80 -3.96 3.34 -3.73
N GLU A 81 -3.92 4.67 -3.70
CA GLU A 81 -4.73 5.53 -4.57
C GLU A 81 -6.24 5.25 -4.48
N LEU A 82 -6.70 4.67 -3.36
CA LEU A 82 -8.05 4.13 -3.18
C LEU A 82 -8.49 3.20 -4.33
N VAL A 83 -7.53 2.58 -5.04
CA VAL A 83 -7.78 1.73 -6.19
C VAL A 83 -8.37 0.41 -5.70
N PHE A 84 -9.63 0.14 -6.04
CA PHE A 84 -10.36 -1.01 -5.53
C PHE A 84 -11.25 -1.66 -6.61
N SER A 85 -11.39 -2.98 -6.58
CA SER A 85 -12.27 -3.73 -7.47
C SER A 85 -12.81 -4.97 -6.77
N THR A 86 -14.09 -5.25 -6.98
CA THR A 86 -14.76 -6.44 -6.44
C THR A 86 -14.23 -7.75 -7.04
N HIS A 87 -13.62 -7.70 -8.23
CA HIS A 87 -12.97 -8.86 -8.86
C HIS A 87 -11.82 -9.46 -8.04
N LYS A 88 -11.25 -8.69 -7.10
CA LYS A 88 -10.18 -9.13 -6.21
C LYS A 88 -10.62 -9.31 -4.76
N ASN A 89 -11.92 -9.50 -4.51
CA ASN A 89 -12.43 -9.72 -3.15
C ASN A 89 -11.78 -10.94 -2.46
N TYR A 90 -11.56 -12.04 -3.19
CA TYR A 90 -10.89 -13.24 -2.67
C TYR A 90 -9.52 -12.94 -2.07
N LEU A 91 -8.79 -11.97 -2.64
CA LEU A 91 -7.47 -11.60 -2.16
C LEU A 91 -7.55 -10.95 -0.78
N LEU A 92 -8.62 -10.21 -0.48
CA LEU A 92 -8.85 -9.66 0.86
C LEU A 92 -9.09 -10.77 1.89
N GLU A 93 -9.77 -11.85 1.50
CA GLU A 93 -10.02 -13.00 2.38
C GLU A 93 -8.73 -13.77 2.70
N GLU A 94 -7.89 -13.98 1.69
CA GLU A 94 -6.56 -14.60 1.82
C GLU A 94 -5.59 -13.74 2.63
N LEU A 95 -5.72 -12.42 2.52
CA LEU A 95 -4.95 -11.47 3.31
C LEU A 95 -5.47 -11.32 4.74
N ASP A 96 -6.62 -11.91 5.10
CA ASP A 96 -7.27 -11.77 6.41
C ASP A 96 -7.58 -10.31 6.76
N ILE A 97 -8.18 -9.59 5.80
CA ILE A 97 -8.68 -8.22 5.94
C ILE A 97 -10.12 -8.25 6.46
N ASP A 98 -10.42 -7.48 7.50
CA ASP A 98 -11.77 -7.38 8.07
C ASP A 98 -12.56 -6.24 7.42
N TYR A 99 -11.87 -5.17 7.01
CA TYR A 99 -12.53 -4.04 6.37
C TYR A 99 -11.56 -3.21 5.52
N SER A 100 -12.10 -2.44 4.57
CA SER A 100 -11.35 -1.53 3.71
C SER A 100 -12.00 -0.15 3.65
N ILE A 101 -11.18 0.91 3.66
CA ILE A 101 -11.60 2.27 3.35
C ILE A 101 -11.37 2.51 1.86
N ILE A 102 -12.42 2.74 1.07
CA ILE A 102 -12.33 2.94 -0.38
C ILE A 102 -12.94 4.29 -0.77
N ASP A 103 -12.76 4.73 -2.02
CA ASP A 103 -13.37 5.98 -2.46
C ASP A 103 -14.89 5.84 -2.67
N GLY A 104 -15.67 6.80 -2.14
CA GLY A 104 -17.11 6.90 -2.35
C GLY A 104 -17.46 7.48 -3.72
N MET A 105 -16.88 6.92 -4.79
CA MET A 105 -17.08 7.40 -6.15
C MET A 105 -18.52 7.21 -6.62
N TYR A 106 -19.06 8.23 -7.30
CA TYR A 106 -20.41 8.20 -7.86
C TYR A 106 -20.69 6.94 -8.70
N SER A 107 -19.74 6.42 -9.49
CA SER A 107 -20.00 5.22 -10.29
C SER A 107 -20.28 3.96 -9.44
N ALA A 108 -19.81 3.92 -8.19
CA ALA A 108 -20.02 2.79 -7.29
C ALA A 108 -21.19 3.02 -6.31
N PHE A 109 -21.52 4.27 -5.99
CA PHE A 109 -22.51 4.61 -4.95
C PHE A 109 -23.66 5.51 -5.42
N TYR A 110 -23.63 5.96 -6.67
CA TYR A 110 -24.55 6.92 -7.28
C TYR A 110 -24.67 8.25 -6.52
N SER A 111 -23.64 8.60 -5.74
CA SER A 111 -23.53 9.85 -4.98
C SER A 111 -22.06 10.06 -4.59
N ASP A 112 -21.61 11.32 -4.52
CA ASP A 112 -20.32 11.70 -3.89
C ASP A 112 -20.48 11.97 -2.39
N ASP A 113 -21.72 11.96 -1.88
CA ASP A 113 -22.09 12.21 -0.49
C ASP A 113 -22.50 10.90 0.21
N VAL A 114 -21.59 9.94 0.20
CA VAL A 114 -21.82 8.59 0.73
C VAL A 114 -21.63 8.56 2.26
N GLU A 115 -22.50 7.80 2.93
CA GLU A 115 -22.42 7.48 4.36
C GLU A 115 -22.77 6.00 4.58
N GLY A 116 -22.46 5.48 5.76
CA GLY A 116 -22.83 4.14 6.18
C GLY A 116 -21.71 3.11 6.07
N LEU A 117 -22.00 1.91 6.57
CA LEU A 117 -21.14 0.75 6.47
C LEU A 117 -21.70 -0.18 5.39
N TRP A 118 -20.82 -0.67 4.53
CA TRP A 118 -21.17 -1.57 3.46
C TRP A 118 -20.46 -2.91 3.66
N LYS A 119 -20.94 -3.95 2.98
CA LYS A 119 -20.42 -5.33 3.09
C LYS A 119 -20.12 -5.88 1.70
N LEU A 120 -18.97 -6.53 1.55
CA LEU A 120 -18.65 -7.28 0.34
C LEU A 120 -19.44 -8.59 0.25
N GLU A 121 -19.65 -9.05 -0.96
CA GLU A 121 -20.12 -10.41 -1.24
C GLU A 121 -18.92 -11.36 -1.25
N THR A 122 -18.65 -11.96 -0.09
CA THR A 122 -17.50 -12.85 0.19
C THR A 122 -17.93 -13.97 1.14
N GLU A 123 -17.12 -15.04 1.27
CA GLU A 123 -17.37 -16.09 2.26
C GLU A 123 -17.14 -15.58 3.68
N LYS A 124 -16.12 -14.74 3.87
CA LYS A 124 -15.88 -14.00 5.12
C LYS A 124 -16.68 -12.70 5.17
N ASP A 125 -16.99 -12.22 6.38
CA ASP A 125 -17.58 -10.90 6.58
C ASP A 125 -16.52 -9.80 6.41
N ILE A 126 -16.41 -9.24 5.20
CA ILE A 126 -15.53 -8.09 4.91
C ILE A 126 -16.37 -6.83 4.68
N PHE A 127 -15.99 -5.74 5.34
CA PHE A 127 -16.73 -4.48 5.31
C PHE A 127 -16.04 -3.38 4.52
N ILE A 128 -16.84 -2.48 3.96
CA ILE A 128 -16.38 -1.33 3.19
C ILE A 128 -16.86 -0.05 3.87
N ILE A 129 -15.93 0.87 4.10
CA ILE A 129 -16.20 2.22 4.60
C ILE A 129 -15.89 3.19 3.46
N PRO A 130 -16.91 3.71 2.77
CA PRO A 130 -16.69 4.66 1.68
C PRO A 130 -16.26 6.02 2.22
N ARG A 131 -15.17 6.54 1.67
CA ARG A 131 -14.77 7.94 1.83
C ARG A 131 -15.84 8.83 1.22
N ASN A 132 -16.39 9.74 2.01
CA ASN A 132 -17.30 10.77 1.54
C ASN A 132 -16.50 11.80 0.73
N ARG A 133 -16.63 11.77 -0.60
CA ARG A 133 -15.86 12.64 -1.49
C ARG A 133 -16.20 14.09 -1.27
N ALA A 134 -17.49 14.44 -1.23
CA ALA A 134 -17.91 15.84 -1.08
C ALA A 134 -17.24 16.50 0.14
N LEU A 135 -17.29 15.84 1.31
CA LEU A 135 -16.66 16.34 2.52
C LEU A 135 -15.14 16.26 2.47
N SER A 136 -14.58 15.21 1.91
CA SER A 136 -13.13 15.03 1.84
C SER A 136 -12.46 16.05 0.92
N TRP A 137 -13.09 16.43 -0.19
CA TRP A 137 -12.63 17.53 -1.04
C TRP A 137 -12.57 18.83 -0.26
N HIS A 138 -13.59 19.14 0.55
CA HIS A 138 -13.52 20.33 1.40
C HIS A 138 -12.45 20.23 2.48
N PHE A 139 -12.19 19.05 3.02
CA PHE A 139 -11.12 18.79 3.99
C PHE A 139 -9.72 18.95 3.36
N SER A 140 -9.58 18.59 2.07
CA SER A 140 -8.33 18.55 1.33
C SER A 140 -8.10 19.70 0.33
N ASP A 141 -9.03 20.64 0.16
CA ASP A 141 -8.94 21.79 -0.77
C ASP A 141 -8.67 23.12 -0.04
N ASN A 142 -8.08 24.10 -0.73
CA ASN A 142 -7.47 25.34 -0.20
C ASN A 142 -8.45 26.27 0.51
N ALA A 143 -9.74 25.97 0.43
CA ALA A 143 -10.79 26.76 1.05
C ALA A 143 -11.08 26.38 2.51
N PHE A 144 -10.44 25.33 3.07
CA PHE A 144 -10.72 24.72 4.40
C PHE A 144 -12.02 25.27 4.99
N PRO A 145 -13.17 24.63 4.77
CA PRO A 145 -14.39 25.18 5.31
C PRO A 145 -14.18 25.36 6.81
N ASN A 146 -14.74 26.41 7.39
CA ASN A 146 -14.73 26.59 8.83
C ASN A 146 -15.06 25.23 9.49
N GLY A 147 -14.20 24.73 10.38
CA GLY A 147 -14.40 23.43 11.05
C GLY A 147 -15.78 23.30 11.69
N GLN A 148 -16.39 24.42 12.10
CA GLN A 148 -17.78 24.49 12.52
C GLN A 148 -18.76 23.99 11.44
N TRP A 149 -18.67 24.53 10.21
CA TRP A 149 -19.54 24.13 9.11
C TRP A 149 -19.41 22.64 8.82
N MET A 150 -18.18 22.11 8.87
CA MET A 150 -17.96 20.70 8.60
C MET A 150 -18.58 19.82 9.67
N LEU A 151 -18.37 20.15 10.96
CA LEU A 151 -18.99 19.42 12.06
C LEU A 151 -20.53 19.51 12.01
N GLU A 152 -21.09 20.68 11.70
CA GLU A 152 -22.54 20.85 11.51
C GLU A 152 -23.07 20.01 10.34
N THR A 153 -22.29 19.87 9.26
CA THR A 153 -22.67 19.06 8.10
C THR A 153 -22.63 17.57 8.44
N ILE A 154 -21.59 17.11 9.14
CA ILE A 154 -21.47 15.72 9.60
C ILE A 154 -22.56 15.38 10.62
N SER A 155 -22.91 16.29 11.53
CA SER A 155 -23.94 16.06 12.56
C SER A 155 -25.34 15.74 12.01
N LYS A 156 -25.59 16.06 10.74
CA LYS A 156 -26.86 15.81 10.04
C LYS A 156 -26.90 14.46 9.31
N LYS A 157 -25.82 13.68 9.39
CA LYS A 157 -25.65 12.38 8.72
C LYS A 157 -26.28 11.27 9.55
N ASN A 158 -26.84 10.25 8.91
CA ASN A 158 -27.53 9.16 9.61
C ASN A 158 -26.63 7.94 9.85
N GLY A 159 -25.45 7.93 9.25
CA GLY A 159 -24.51 6.83 9.35
C GLY A 159 -23.07 7.31 9.57
N PRO A 160 -22.13 6.37 9.77
CA PRO A 160 -20.71 6.70 9.81
C PRO A 160 -20.27 7.38 8.50
N VAL A 161 -19.40 8.37 8.62
CA VAL A 161 -18.82 9.11 7.50
C VAL A 161 -17.30 9.01 7.60
N ALA A 162 -16.66 8.51 6.55
CA ALA A 162 -15.20 8.58 6.44
C ALA A 162 -14.80 9.83 5.66
N ILE A 163 -13.88 10.60 6.23
CA ILE A 163 -13.24 11.74 5.59
C ILE A 163 -11.76 11.40 5.47
N GLY A 164 -11.20 11.54 4.26
CA GLY A 164 -9.82 11.15 3.98
C GLY A 164 -9.11 12.14 3.08
N CYS A 165 -7.87 12.44 3.42
CA CYS A 165 -6.92 13.20 2.61
C CYS A 165 -5.50 12.69 2.88
N ASP A 166 -4.56 13.09 2.03
CA ASP A 166 -3.15 12.85 2.26
C ASP A 166 -2.70 13.54 3.55
N LEU A 167 -1.78 12.90 4.28
CA LEU A 167 -1.28 13.43 5.54
C LEU A 167 -0.55 14.76 5.34
N GLU A 168 0.11 14.91 4.20
CA GLU A 168 0.87 16.09 3.76
C GLU A 168 -0.01 17.32 3.56
N CYS A 169 -1.35 17.17 3.53
CA CYS A 169 -2.26 18.29 3.63
C CYS A 169 -2.10 19.04 4.98
N PHE A 170 -1.59 18.40 6.02
CA PHE A 170 -1.31 19.02 7.30
C PHE A 170 0.17 19.42 7.41
N GLY A 171 0.43 20.73 7.50
CA GLY A 171 1.77 21.30 7.67
C GLY A 171 2.59 21.48 6.40
N HIS A 172 2.50 20.58 5.42
CA HIS A 172 3.30 20.65 4.18
C HIS A 172 2.59 21.46 3.08
N HIS A 173 1.49 20.96 2.52
CA HIS A 173 0.80 21.61 1.39
C HIS A 173 0.07 22.90 1.81
N ARG A 174 -0.39 22.98 3.06
CA ARG A 174 -1.23 24.07 3.56
C ARG A 174 -0.64 24.84 4.74
N GLY A 175 0.61 24.57 5.11
CA GLY A 175 1.29 25.23 6.22
C GLY A 175 0.61 25.02 7.59
N ALA A 176 0.95 25.87 8.56
CA ALA A 176 0.59 25.68 9.97
C ALA A 176 -0.92 25.81 10.28
N ASP A 177 -1.69 26.57 9.50
CA ASP A 177 -3.12 26.79 9.78
C ASP A 177 -3.97 25.52 9.61
N SER A 178 -3.51 24.57 8.81
CA SER A 178 -4.12 23.24 8.69
C SER A 178 -4.16 22.49 10.04
N PHE A 179 -3.14 22.64 10.89
CA PHE A 179 -3.13 22.05 12.23
C PHE A 179 -4.13 22.71 13.16
N ARG A 180 -4.33 24.02 13.06
CA ARG A 180 -5.36 24.73 13.85
C ARG A 180 -6.76 24.28 13.47
N PHE A 181 -6.99 24.06 12.17
CA PHE A 181 -8.23 23.47 11.70
C PHE A 181 -8.44 22.07 12.28
N LEU A 182 -7.44 21.20 12.22
CA LEU A 182 -7.51 19.85 12.78
C LEU A 182 -7.75 19.87 14.30
N GLU A 183 -7.03 20.72 15.04
CA GLU A 183 -7.20 20.91 16.48
C GLU A 183 -8.63 21.36 16.82
N TYR A 184 -9.15 22.37 16.10
CA TYR A 184 -10.53 22.82 16.26
C TYR A 184 -11.51 21.68 16.01
N PHE A 185 -11.33 20.94 14.90
CA PHE A 185 -12.21 19.85 14.50
C PHE A 185 -12.26 18.76 15.58
N LEU A 186 -11.09 18.30 16.04
CA LEU A 186 -10.99 17.25 17.05
C LEU A 186 -11.55 17.68 18.41
N THR A 187 -11.31 18.94 18.82
CA THR A 187 -11.73 19.47 20.12
C THR A 187 -13.23 19.75 20.20
N ASN A 188 -13.88 20.03 19.06
CA ASN A 188 -15.28 20.45 19.03
C ASN A 188 -16.24 19.39 18.48
N ALA A 189 -15.75 18.25 17.99
CA ALA A 189 -16.59 17.21 17.40
C ALA A 189 -17.72 16.75 18.33
N GLU A 190 -17.40 16.36 19.56
CA GLU A 190 -18.39 15.86 20.54
C GLU A 190 -19.43 16.93 20.90
N LYS A 191 -19.00 18.19 21.10
CA LYS A 191 -19.89 19.34 21.37
C LYS A 191 -20.88 19.60 20.24
N ARG A 192 -20.59 19.09 19.04
CA ARG A 192 -21.43 19.19 17.84
C ARG A 192 -22.14 17.87 17.52
N ASN A 193 -22.24 16.95 18.47
CA ASN A 193 -22.84 15.62 18.31
C ASN A 193 -22.17 14.78 17.22
N VAL A 194 -20.87 14.99 16.98
CA VAL A 194 -20.06 14.18 16.07
C VAL A 194 -19.15 13.27 16.90
N GLN A 195 -19.37 11.96 16.80
CA GLN A 195 -18.52 10.98 17.46
C GLN A 195 -17.37 10.53 16.55
N LEU A 196 -16.14 10.84 16.94
CA LEU A 196 -14.95 10.34 16.27
C LEU A 196 -14.68 8.91 16.70
N SER A 197 -14.49 8.00 15.74
CA SER A 197 -14.33 6.56 16.00
C SER A 197 -13.23 5.97 15.11
N LEU A 198 -12.57 4.92 15.59
CA LEU A 198 -11.69 4.11 14.73
C LEU A 198 -12.53 3.31 13.73
N ALA A 199 -11.95 2.96 12.59
CA ALA A 199 -12.66 2.22 11.56
C ALA A 199 -13.10 0.83 12.05
N GLU A 200 -12.24 0.15 12.81
CA GLU A 200 -12.60 -1.14 13.44
C GLU A 200 -13.81 -1.01 14.39
N GLU A 201 -13.90 0.09 15.14
CA GLU A 201 -15.04 0.34 16.03
C GLU A 201 -16.34 0.61 15.26
N VAL A 202 -16.24 1.33 14.13
CA VAL A 202 -17.37 1.55 13.23
C VAL A 202 -17.90 0.21 12.72
N VAL A 203 -17.00 -0.69 12.29
CA VAL A 203 -17.39 -2.04 11.87
C VAL A 203 -18.08 -2.79 13.00
N LYS A 204 -17.48 -2.83 14.20
CA LYS A 204 -18.06 -3.50 15.38
C LYS A 204 -19.47 -3.01 15.71
N ARG A 205 -19.70 -1.69 15.65
CA ARG A 205 -21.00 -1.07 15.99
C ARG A 205 -22.04 -1.22 14.89
N HIS A 206 -21.66 -1.15 13.62
CA HIS A 206 -22.59 -1.01 12.50
C HIS A 206 -22.75 -2.26 11.63
N LYS A 207 -22.00 -3.35 11.86
CA LYS A 207 -22.04 -4.57 11.04
C LYS A 207 -23.41 -5.24 10.85
N LYS A 208 -24.39 -4.95 11.70
CA LYS A 208 -25.77 -5.45 11.57
C LYS A 208 -26.63 -4.64 10.61
N ASN A 209 -26.23 -3.40 10.32
CA ASN A 209 -26.98 -2.43 9.51
C ASN A 209 -26.18 -2.06 8.27
N THR A 210 -25.78 -3.07 7.49
CA THR A 210 -24.94 -2.89 6.30
C THR A 210 -25.72 -3.01 5.01
N ARG A 211 -25.24 -2.32 3.98
CA ARG A 211 -25.70 -2.50 2.59
C ARG A 211 -24.70 -3.35 1.83
N LEU A 212 -25.15 -4.09 0.82
CA LEU A 212 -24.25 -4.83 -0.05
C LEU A 212 -23.50 -3.84 -0.95
N TYR A 213 -22.17 -3.97 -1.00
CA TYR A 213 -21.33 -3.23 -1.93
C TYR A 213 -20.99 -4.12 -3.12
N GLN A 214 -21.36 -3.65 -4.30
CA GLN A 214 -20.87 -4.16 -5.58
C GLN A 214 -20.47 -2.97 -6.45
N ALA A 215 -19.30 -3.08 -7.07
CA ALA A 215 -18.87 -2.18 -8.13
C ALA A 215 -18.44 -3.05 -9.31
N GLU A 216 -19.01 -2.78 -10.48
CA GLU A 216 -18.67 -3.46 -11.74
C GLU A 216 -17.33 -2.97 -12.30
N GLU A 217 -16.89 -1.78 -11.91
CA GLU A 217 -15.68 -1.12 -12.39
C GLU A 217 -14.62 -1.00 -11.29
N VAL A 218 -13.37 -0.76 -11.71
CA VAL A 218 -12.31 -0.34 -10.80
C VAL A 218 -12.60 1.08 -10.32
N THR A 219 -12.64 1.26 -8.99
CA THR A 219 -12.80 2.55 -8.33
C THR A 219 -11.45 3.12 -7.91
N THR A 220 -11.35 4.44 -7.75
CA THR A 220 -10.15 5.16 -7.28
C THR A 220 -10.56 6.57 -6.79
N TRP A 221 -9.70 7.28 -6.05
CA TRP A 221 -9.99 8.65 -5.63
C TRP A 221 -10.01 9.64 -6.79
N ALA A 222 -9.31 9.39 -7.89
CA ALA A 222 -9.32 10.28 -9.05
C ALA A 222 -10.66 10.22 -9.80
N ARG A 223 -10.94 11.25 -10.61
CA ARG A 223 -12.19 11.32 -11.40
C ARG A 223 -12.31 10.24 -12.47
N SER A 224 -11.20 9.65 -12.90
CA SER A 224 -11.18 8.56 -13.86
C SER A 224 -9.91 7.75 -13.68
N ILE A 225 -10.01 6.44 -13.87
CA ILE A 225 -8.85 5.55 -13.94
C ILE A 225 -7.88 5.97 -15.06
N ASN A 226 -8.39 6.60 -16.13
CA ASN A 226 -7.56 7.11 -17.23
C ASN A 226 -6.63 8.26 -16.81
N VAL A 227 -6.87 8.90 -15.66
CA VAL A 227 -5.93 9.88 -15.08
C VAL A 227 -4.68 9.18 -14.56
N PHE A 228 -4.82 7.99 -13.99
CA PHE A 228 -3.68 7.13 -13.64
C PHE A 228 -3.09 6.42 -14.85
N PHE A 229 -3.90 6.19 -15.89
CA PHE A 229 -3.54 5.37 -17.04
C PHE A 229 -3.76 6.07 -18.40
N PRO A 230 -3.16 7.25 -18.69
CA PRO A 230 -3.26 7.82 -20.02
C PRO A 230 -2.57 6.90 -21.04
N HIS A 231 -3.28 6.65 -22.15
CA HIS A 231 -3.00 5.65 -23.18
C HIS A 231 -1.52 5.49 -23.61
N SER A 232 -1.19 4.26 -24.03
CA SER A 232 0.07 3.72 -24.60
C SER A 232 1.30 3.60 -23.69
N LYS A 233 1.71 4.64 -22.95
CA LYS A 233 2.99 4.62 -22.22
C LYS A 233 3.01 3.69 -21.01
N ILE A 234 1.89 3.56 -20.29
CA ILE A 234 1.82 2.67 -19.13
C ILE A 234 1.76 1.20 -19.53
N ILE A 235 1.19 0.90 -20.70
CA ILE A 235 1.22 -0.45 -21.28
C ILE A 235 2.66 -0.82 -21.65
N GLU A 236 3.42 0.09 -22.26
CA GLU A 236 4.86 -0.10 -22.53
C GLU A 236 5.69 -0.24 -21.24
N MET A 237 5.39 0.57 -20.21
CA MET A 237 5.98 0.44 -18.87
C MET A 237 5.66 -0.91 -18.23
N TRP A 238 4.45 -1.43 -18.43
CA TRP A 238 4.03 -2.75 -18.01
C TRP A 238 4.75 -3.87 -18.78
N PHE A 239 5.03 -3.68 -20.07
CA PHE A 239 5.83 -4.63 -20.86
C PHE A 239 7.31 -4.60 -20.47
N ALA A 240 7.89 -3.41 -20.24
CA ALA A 240 9.25 -3.27 -19.71
C ALA A 240 9.39 -3.88 -18.30
N ARG A 241 8.34 -3.76 -17.48
CA ARG A 241 8.17 -4.44 -16.19
C ARG A 241 8.09 -5.96 -16.38
N ASN A 242 7.25 -6.46 -17.28
CA ASN A 242 7.14 -7.90 -17.54
C ASN A 242 8.47 -8.50 -17.99
N ASP A 243 9.27 -7.75 -18.76
CA ASP A 243 10.60 -8.20 -19.17
C ASP A 243 11.59 -8.22 -17.98
N ALA A 244 11.60 -7.19 -17.14
CA ALA A 244 12.44 -7.17 -15.93
C ALA A 244 12.02 -8.22 -14.89
N VAL A 245 10.72 -8.42 -14.68
CA VAL A 245 10.14 -9.43 -13.78
C VAL A 245 10.37 -10.84 -14.33
N SER A 246 10.17 -11.04 -15.64
CA SER A 246 10.50 -12.31 -16.31
C SER A 246 11.98 -12.64 -16.20
N THR A 247 12.85 -11.64 -16.40
CA THR A 247 14.30 -11.79 -16.20
C THR A 247 14.62 -12.14 -14.74
N TYR A 248 14.00 -11.47 -13.76
CA TYR A 248 14.15 -11.79 -12.35
C TYR A 248 13.73 -13.23 -12.04
N HIS A 249 12.51 -13.65 -12.43
CA HIS A 249 12.01 -15.00 -12.19
C HIS A 249 12.87 -16.07 -12.87
N ARG A 250 13.38 -15.81 -14.08
CA ARG A 250 14.32 -16.72 -14.77
C ARG A 250 15.61 -16.89 -13.99
N ILE A 251 16.18 -15.80 -13.47
CA ILE A 251 17.39 -15.80 -12.65
C ILE A 251 17.15 -16.49 -11.31
N GLU A 252 16.00 -16.24 -10.68
CA GLU A 252 15.60 -16.88 -9.43
C GLU A 252 15.39 -18.39 -9.61
N TYR A 253 14.78 -18.81 -10.71
CA TYR A 253 14.68 -20.23 -11.06
C TYR A 253 16.05 -20.89 -11.24
N LEU A 254 16.96 -20.23 -11.96
CA LEU A 254 18.35 -20.71 -12.12
C LEU A 254 19.04 -20.83 -10.75
N TYR A 255 18.86 -19.83 -9.89
CA TYR A 255 19.36 -19.85 -8.51
C TYR A 255 18.89 -21.10 -7.75
N PHE A 256 17.57 -21.36 -7.71
CA PHE A 256 17.02 -22.51 -6.97
C PHE A 256 17.51 -23.85 -7.52
N LYS A 257 17.71 -23.97 -8.83
CA LYS A 257 18.30 -25.17 -9.44
C LYS A 257 19.74 -25.40 -8.99
N LEU A 258 20.55 -24.35 -8.99
CA LEU A 258 21.94 -24.42 -8.53
C LEU A 258 22.03 -24.74 -7.04
N GLU A 259 21.14 -24.15 -6.24
CA GLU A 259 21.07 -24.40 -4.80
C GLU A 259 20.75 -25.86 -4.51
N ASP A 260 19.68 -26.41 -5.10
CA ASP A 260 19.29 -27.81 -4.94
C ASP A 260 20.42 -28.77 -5.37
N MET A 261 21.07 -28.51 -6.50
CA MET A 261 22.22 -29.29 -6.97
C MET A 261 23.39 -29.26 -5.99
N LEU A 262 23.75 -28.07 -5.49
CA LEU A 262 24.85 -27.89 -4.54
C LEU A 262 24.54 -28.51 -3.19
N GLN A 263 23.33 -28.33 -2.65
CA GLN A 263 22.90 -28.93 -1.39
C GLN A 263 22.99 -30.47 -1.46
N LYS A 264 22.51 -31.09 -2.55
CA LYS A 264 22.62 -32.55 -2.78
C LYS A 264 24.06 -33.04 -2.86
N ARG A 265 24.95 -32.31 -3.54
CA ARG A 265 26.38 -32.66 -3.63
C ARG A 265 27.09 -32.50 -2.29
N VAL A 266 26.81 -31.41 -1.57
CA VAL A 266 27.38 -31.16 -0.23
C VAL A 266 26.96 -32.24 0.75
N ALA A 267 25.69 -32.64 0.73
CA ALA A 267 25.15 -33.69 1.60
C ALA A 267 25.73 -35.09 1.32
N SER A 268 26.06 -35.41 0.06
CA SER A 268 26.49 -36.75 -0.33
C SER A 268 27.98 -37.01 -0.12
N LYS A 269 28.88 -36.13 -0.58
CA LYS A 269 30.36 -36.20 -0.37
C LYS A 269 31.05 -34.83 -0.56
N GLY A 270 30.43 -33.75 -0.09
CA GLY A 270 30.86 -32.38 -0.36
C GLY A 270 32.33 -32.08 -0.07
N ASN A 271 33.09 -31.63 -1.06
CA ASN A 271 34.45 -31.13 -0.83
C ASN A 271 34.42 -29.66 -0.32
N LYS A 272 35.57 -29.15 0.17
CA LYS A 272 35.69 -27.78 0.69
C LYS A 272 35.29 -26.71 -0.33
N GLU A 273 35.50 -27.00 -1.62
CA GLU A 273 35.18 -26.10 -2.72
C GLU A 273 33.65 -26.00 -2.96
N GLN A 274 32.94 -27.12 -2.93
CA GLN A 274 31.48 -27.16 -3.06
C GLN A 274 30.77 -26.46 -1.90
N LYS A 275 31.27 -26.57 -0.67
CA LYS A 275 30.76 -25.81 0.48
C LYS A 275 30.94 -24.30 0.28
N LYS A 276 32.11 -23.88 -0.20
CA LYS A 276 32.39 -22.47 -0.52
C LYS A 276 31.49 -21.94 -1.63
N LEU A 277 31.19 -22.75 -2.65
CA LEU A 277 30.25 -22.38 -3.72
C LEU A 277 28.82 -22.21 -3.19
N LEU A 278 28.37 -23.07 -2.26
CA LEU A 278 27.06 -22.94 -1.62
C LEU A 278 26.96 -21.66 -0.76
N GLU A 279 28.00 -21.34 0.03
CA GLU A 279 28.07 -20.08 0.78
C GLU A 279 28.02 -18.86 -0.15
N GLN A 280 28.77 -18.88 -1.26
CA GLN A 280 28.73 -17.83 -2.27
C GLN A 280 27.35 -17.67 -2.90
N LEU A 281 26.65 -18.79 -3.14
CA LEU A 281 25.31 -18.78 -3.71
C LEU A 281 24.30 -18.17 -2.73
N ILE A 282 24.31 -18.56 -1.45
CA ILE A 282 23.48 -17.95 -0.39
C ILE A 282 23.75 -16.44 -0.29
N ASP A 283 25.01 -16.02 -0.33
CA ASP A 283 25.39 -14.61 -0.33
C ASP A 283 24.84 -13.85 -1.54
N ILE A 284 24.80 -14.48 -2.72
CA ILE A 284 24.19 -13.91 -3.92
C ILE A 284 22.67 -13.71 -3.73
N LYS A 285 21.97 -14.67 -3.11
CA LYS A 285 20.53 -14.53 -2.82
C LYS A 285 20.26 -13.33 -1.92
N ILE A 286 20.87 -13.33 -0.75
CA ILE A 286 20.60 -12.36 0.31
C ILE A 286 21.07 -10.96 -0.09
N LYS A 287 22.30 -10.82 -0.60
CA LYS A 287 22.92 -9.50 -0.81
C LYS A 287 22.69 -8.91 -2.19
N LYS A 288 22.18 -9.69 -3.15
CA LYS A 288 22.08 -9.22 -4.55
C LYS A 288 20.72 -9.47 -5.15
N LEU A 289 20.23 -10.71 -5.12
CA LEU A 289 18.94 -11.04 -5.71
C LEU A 289 17.80 -10.40 -4.93
N ASP A 290 17.79 -10.49 -3.61
CA ASP A 290 16.76 -9.87 -2.78
C ASP A 290 16.89 -8.33 -2.80
N ASP A 291 18.11 -7.78 -2.77
CA ASP A 291 18.33 -6.34 -2.97
C ASP A 291 17.83 -5.81 -4.32
N ILE A 292 18.02 -6.59 -5.40
CA ILE A 292 17.50 -6.24 -6.72
C ILE A 292 15.98 -6.38 -6.75
N ARG A 293 15.43 -7.43 -6.13
CA ARG A 293 13.98 -7.64 -5.98
C ARG A 293 13.33 -6.45 -5.30
N TRP A 294 13.88 -6.05 -4.15
CA TRP A 294 13.43 -4.90 -3.38
C TRP A 294 13.65 -3.58 -4.13
N GLY A 295 14.76 -3.46 -4.87
CA GLY A 295 15.01 -2.34 -5.78
C GLY A 295 13.91 -2.25 -6.84
N ILE A 296 13.63 -3.33 -7.57
CA ILE A 296 12.55 -3.40 -8.56
C ILE A 296 11.25 -2.92 -7.94
N TYR A 297 10.89 -3.44 -6.77
CA TYR A 297 9.62 -3.10 -6.12
C TYR A 297 9.56 -1.63 -5.69
N ARG A 298 10.62 -1.08 -5.11
CA ARG A 298 10.70 0.34 -4.76
C ARG A 298 10.61 1.23 -5.99
N GLU A 299 11.38 0.92 -7.03
CA GLU A 299 11.37 1.72 -8.27
C GLU A 299 10.02 1.65 -9.00
N LEU A 300 9.34 0.50 -8.95
CA LEU A 300 7.98 0.32 -9.50
C LEU A 300 6.94 1.17 -8.78
N THR A 301 7.11 1.34 -7.47
CA THR A 301 6.26 2.20 -6.65
C THR A 301 6.53 3.67 -6.90
N ASP A 302 7.80 4.07 -6.87
CA ASP A 302 8.16 5.48 -7.08
C ASP A 302 7.66 5.95 -8.46
N ALA A 303 7.75 5.09 -9.48
CA ALA A 303 7.24 5.40 -10.80
C ALA A 303 5.70 5.45 -10.90
N ALA A 304 4.98 4.70 -10.06
CA ALA A 304 3.52 4.73 -10.00
C ALA A 304 2.96 5.91 -9.19
N LEU A 305 3.74 6.45 -8.24
CA LEU A 305 3.28 7.48 -7.30
C LEU A 305 3.71 8.91 -7.64
N TYR A 306 4.89 9.11 -8.22
CA TYR A 306 5.49 10.46 -8.21
C TYR A 306 4.98 11.44 -9.25
N HIS A 307 4.08 11.08 -10.16
CA HIS A 307 3.76 11.98 -11.27
C HIS A 307 2.27 12.02 -11.61
N GLU A 308 1.61 13.08 -11.13
CA GLU A 308 0.24 13.50 -11.51
C GLU A 308 0.04 13.68 -13.02
N ASP A 309 1.13 13.73 -13.79
CA ASP A 309 1.11 13.88 -15.24
C ASP A 309 2.02 12.84 -15.94
N PHE A 310 1.48 11.64 -16.14
CA PHE A 310 2.10 10.55 -16.91
C PHE A 310 2.30 10.88 -18.40
N SER A 311 1.83 12.05 -18.87
CA SER A 311 2.15 12.53 -20.23
C SER A 311 3.59 13.07 -20.35
N ASN A 312 4.24 13.40 -19.21
CA ASN A 312 5.58 13.96 -19.18
C ASN A 312 6.63 12.98 -19.70
N GLU A 313 7.28 13.33 -20.81
CA GLU A 313 8.30 12.53 -21.48
C GLU A 313 9.51 12.23 -20.56
N ASN A 314 9.82 13.14 -19.63
CA ASN A 314 10.93 12.95 -18.70
C ASN A 314 10.66 11.82 -17.69
N THR A 315 9.41 11.64 -17.28
CA THR A 315 8.99 10.59 -16.35
C THR A 315 9.14 9.21 -16.97
N TYR A 316 8.67 9.05 -18.21
CA TYR A 316 8.83 7.82 -18.96
C TYR A 316 10.31 7.45 -19.16
N ARG A 317 11.15 8.43 -19.54
CA ARG A 317 12.59 8.21 -19.70
C ARG A 317 13.27 7.80 -18.39
N ALA A 318 12.98 8.49 -17.29
CA ALA A 318 13.55 8.16 -15.98
C ALA A 318 13.21 6.71 -15.55
N MET A 319 11.98 6.25 -15.82
CA MET A 319 11.60 4.87 -15.53
C MET A 319 12.27 3.88 -16.48
N MET A 320 12.36 4.17 -17.77
CA MET A 320 13.07 3.30 -18.73
C MET A 320 14.56 3.17 -18.40
N ASP A 321 15.21 4.27 -17.99
CA ASP A 321 16.59 4.27 -17.53
C ASP A 321 16.76 3.41 -16.26
N ARG A 322 15.81 3.51 -15.31
CA ARG A 322 15.79 2.69 -14.10
C ARG A 322 15.53 1.21 -14.39
N CYS A 323 14.61 0.87 -15.29
CA CYS A 323 14.40 -0.49 -15.78
C CYS A 323 15.67 -1.03 -16.45
N GLY A 324 16.37 -0.21 -17.24
CA GLY A 324 17.67 -0.52 -17.81
C GLY A 324 18.74 -0.80 -16.74
N TRP A 325 18.77 0.03 -15.69
CA TRP A 325 19.68 -0.15 -14.56
C TRP A 325 19.41 -1.46 -13.79
N VAL A 326 18.14 -1.76 -13.50
CA VAL A 326 17.71 -3.03 -12.90
C VAL A 326 18.16 -4.21 -13.77
N LYS A 327 17.89 -4.17 -15.08
CA LYS A 327 18.31 -5.22 -16.01
C LYS A 327 19.82 -5.41 -16.00
N GLY A 328 20.59 -4.33 -15.97
CA GLY A 328 22.04 -4.38 -15.85
C GLY A 328 22.51 -5.05 -14.55
N ARG A 329 21.80 -4.86 -13.42
CA ARG A 329 22.10 -5.57 -12.17
C ARG A 329 21.70 -7.05 -12.24
N LEU A 330 20.54 -7.36 -12.81
CA LEU A 330 20.09 -8.74 -13.03
C LEU A 330 21.08 -9.52 -13.89
N TRP A 331 21.55 -8.93 -14.99
CA TRP A 331 22.55 -9.54 -15.86
C TRP A 331 23.85 -9.86 -15.12
N LYS A 332 24.36 -8.95 -14.27
CA LYS A 332 25.54 -9.22 -13.41
C LYS A 332 25.32 -10.36 -12.40
N VAL A 333 24.09 -10.59 -11.97
CA VAL A 333 23.76 -11.73 -11.10
C VAL A 333 23.74 -13.01 -11.92
N GLU A 334 23.10 -12.98 -13.10
CA GLU A 334 23.06 -14.11 -14.02
C GLU A 334 24.46 -14.58 -14.45
N GLU A 335 25.36 -13.66 -14.77
CA GLU A 335 26.76 -13.97 -15.09
C GLU A 335 27.42 -14.74 -13.94
N LYS A 336 27.22 -14.28 -12.69
CA LYS A 336 27.77 -14.96 -11.50
C LYS A 336 27.16 -16.33 -11.26
N LEU A 337 25.86 -16.49 -11.46
CA LEU A 337 25.20 -17.80 -11.35
C LEU A 337 25.72 -18.75 -12.43
N THR A 338 25.94 -18.24 -13.64
CA THR A 338 26.53 -19.00 -14.76
C THR A 338 27.97 -19.41 -14.47
N GLU A 339 28.79 -18.52 -13.90
CA GLU A 339 30.15 -18.86 -13.44
C GLU A 339 30.17 -19.97 -12.38
N ILE A 340 29.20 -19.95 -11.44
CA ILE A 340 29.05 -21.02 -10.44
C ILE A 340 28.64 -22.31 -11.14
N MET A 341 27.67 -22.24 -12.06
CA MET A 341 27.20 -23.39 -12.83
C MET A 341 28.33 -24.06 -13.63
N LEU A 342 29.22 -23.28 -14.25
CA LEU A 342 30.36 -23.81 -15.01
C LEU A 342 31.44 -24.48 -14.13
N LYS A 343 31.46 -24.18 -12.83
CA LYS A 343 32.37 -24.82 -11.85
C LYS A 343 31.78 -26.11 -11.25
N LEU A 344 30.48 -26.33 -11.42
CA LEU A 344 29.78 -27.55 -11.00
C LEU A 344 29.82 -28.60 -12.11
#